data_AF-A0A3N2P8Z3-F1
#
_entry.id   AF-A0A3N2P8Z3-F1
#
_cell.length_a   1.000
_cell.length_b   1.000
_cell.length_c   1.000
_cell.angle_alpha   90.00
_cell.angle_beta   90.00
_cell.angle_gamma   90.00
#
_symmetry.space_group_name_H-M   'P 1'
#
loop_
_entity.id
_entity.type
_entity.pdbx_description
1 polymer ?
#
loop_
_entity_poly.entity_id
_entity_poly.type
_entity_poly.pdbx_seq_one_letter_code
_entity_poly.pdbx_strand_id
1 'polypeptide(L)'
;MTVIILTACPEGLRGHLTQWLLEISAGVYVGHINARIRQRLWAKVIEMAGPGRAILVHQQPGEQRLSFLVHEHHWEPVDFDGVTLMRRPTERFIPNPALSGGWSKASKRRRFGRRGTYPPTAGDGEGAKAK
;
A
#
# COMPACT_ATOMS: atom_id res chain seq x y z
N MET A 1 4.59 12.60 24.92
CA MET A 1 4.90 11.17 24.77
C MET A 1 5.27 10.87 23.33
N THR A 2 6.33 10.08 23.16
CA THR A 2 6.80 9.50 21.90
C THR A 2 7.06 8.01 22.13
N VAL A 3 6.66 7.17 21.18
CA VAL A 3 6.97 5.74 21.14
C VAL A 3 7.62 5.45 19.79
N ILE A 4 8.70 4.68 19.77
CA ILE A 4 9.32 4.18 18.53
C ILE A 4 9.33 2.66 18.59
N ILE A 5 8.81 2.01 17.57
CA ILE A 5 8.84 0.56 17.38
C ILE A 5 9.78 0.25 16.23
N LEU A 6 10.74 -0.63 16.45
CA LEU A 6 11.69 -1.13 15.46
C LEU A 6 11.48 -2.62 15.22
N THR A 7 11.63 -3.07 13.97
CA THR A 7 11.62 -4.49 13.61
C THR A 7 12.70 -4.77 12.58
N ALA A 8 13.54 -5.78 12.83
CA ALA A 8 14.65 -6.16 11.94
C ALA A 8 15.64 -5.00 11.61
N CYS A 9 15.82 -4.05 12.54
CA CYS A 9 16.79 -2.96 12.39
C CYS A 9 18.18 -3.33 12.94
N PRO A 10 19.26 -2.73 12.41
CA PRO A 10 20.63 -2.89 12.91
C PRO A 10 20.79 -2.53 14.38
N GLU A 11 21.76 -3.17 15.07
CA GLU A 11 22.05 -2.93 16.49
C GLU A 11 22.48 -1.49 16.79
N GLY A 12 23.20 -0.85 15.85
CA GLY A 12 23.65 0.54 16.01
C GLY A 12 22.50 1.54 16.19
N LEU A 13 21.35 1.30 15.53
CA LEU A 13 20.16 2.14 15.71
C LEU A 13 19.56 1.96 17.11
N ARG A 14 19.57 0.74 17.65
CA ARG A 14 19.05 0.46 19.01
C ARG A 14 19.82 1.26 20.06
N GLY A 15 21.16 1.19 20.01
CA GLY A 15 22.04 1.95 20.89
C GLY A 15 21.93 3.47 20.71
N HIS A 16 21.54 3.96 19.53
CA HIS A 16 21.26 5.37 19.33
C HIS A 16 19.96 5.82 20.01
N LEU A 17 18.90 4.99 19.94
CA LEU A 17 17.61 5.33 20.55
C LEU A 17 17.64 5.31 22.08
N THR A 18 18.42 4.42 22.70
CA THR A 18 18.55 4.36 24.17
C THR A 18 19.20 5.59 24.80
N GLN A 19 19.86 6.45 24.02
CA GLN A 19 20.37 7.74 24.49
C GLN A 19 19.25 8.74 24.79
N TRP A 20 18.05 8.54 24.25
CA TRP A 20 16.94 9.49 24.32
C TRP A 20 15.65 8.90 24.89
N LEU A 21 15.45 7.59 24.73
CA LEU A 21 14.22 6.87 25.05
C LEU A 21 14.54 5.60 25.85
N LEU A 22 13.58 5.13 26.63
CA LEU A 22 13.70 3.89 27.40
C LEU A 22 13.22 2.71 26.55
N GLU A 23 14.06 1.70 26.36
CA GLU A 23 13.67 0.43 25.74
C GLU A 23 12.92 -0.43 26.76
N ILE A 24 11.59 -0.48 26.67
CA ILE A 24 10.73 -1.21 27.61
C ILE A 24 10.46 -2.66 27.16
N SER A 25 10.74 -2.95 25.89
CA SER A 25 10.67 -4.27 25.28
C SER A 25 11.56 -4.27 24.04
N ALA A 26 11.92 -5.43 23.52
CA ALA A 26 12.81 -5.54 22.36
C ALA A 26 12.27 -4.75 21.17
N GLY A 27 12.97 -3.68 20.80
CA GLY A 27 12.57 -2.78 19.71
C GLY A 27 11.44 -1.80 20.06
N VAL A 28 11.00 -1.69 21.31
CA VAL A 28 9.96 -0.75 21.75
C VAL A 28 10.57 0.29 22.69
N TYR A 29 10.64 1.53 22.21
CA TYR A 29 11.26 2.66 22.89
C TYR A 29 10.21 3.69 23.27
N VAL A 30 10.20 4.15 24.52
CA VAL A 30 9.20 5.09 25.05
C VAL A 30 9.88 6.25 25.77
N GLY A 31 9.36 7.46 25.59
CA GLY A 31 9.86 8.62 26.32
C GLY A 31 9.11 9.93 26.04
N HIS A 32 9.52 10.98 26.72
CA HIS A 32 9.02 12.34 26.50
C HIS A 32 10.09 13.22 25.90
N ILE A 33 9.93 13.56 24.62
CA ILE A 33 10.81 14.47 23.88
C ILE A 33 9.97 15.52 23.16
N ASN A 34 10.54 16.71 22.98
CA ASN A 34 9.89 17.79 22.23
C ASN A 34 9.84 17.49 20.71
N ALA A 35 9.04 18.26 19.97
CA ALA A 35 8.82 18.04 18.54
C ALA A 35 10.10 18.12 17.71
N ARG A 36 11.02 19.04 18.05
CA ARG A 36 12.29 19.23 17.33
C ARG A 36 13.22 18.03 17.48
N ILE A 37 13.35 17.51 18.69
CA ILE A 37 14.15 16.30 18.96
C ILE A 37 13.50 15.10 18.26
N ARG A 38 12.17 14.97 18.36
CA ARG A 38 11.42 13.89 17.71
C ARG A 38 11.65 13.84 16.19
N GLN A 39 11.58 14.98 15.51
CA GLN A 39 11.81 15.06 14.06
C GLN A 39 13.24 14.65 13.68
N ARG A 40 14.24 15.07 14.46
CA ARG A 40 15.64 14.67 14.23
C ARG A 40 15.87 13.20 14.49
N LEU A 41 15.30 12.69 15.57
CA LEU A 41 15.38 11.27 15.93
C LEU A 41 14.73 10.41 14.83
N TRP A 42 13.59 10.85 14.29
CA TRP A 42 12.94 10.18 13.17
C TRP A 42 13.79 10.16 11.90
N ALA A 43 14.43 11.27 11.55
CA ALA A 43 15.35 11.32 10.41
C ALA A 43 16.52 10.32 10.59
N LYS A 44 17.08 10.23 11.81
CA LYS A 44 18.13 9.25 12.12
C LYS A 44 17.64 7.80 12.09
N VAL A 45 16.41 7.54 12.53
CA VAL A 45 15.78 6.22 12.38
C VAL A 45 15.71 5.83 10.91
N ILE A 46 15.22 6.70 10.02
CA ILE A 46 15.14 6.41 8.58
C ILE A 46 16.53 6.17 7.99
N GLU A 47 17.52 7.01 8.35
CA GLU A 47 18.90 6.88 7.85
C GLU A 47 19.56 5.56 8.24
N MET A 48 19.29 5.07 9.46
CA MET A 48 19.98 3.92 10.05
C MET A 48 19.18 2.61 10.03
N ALA A 49 17.89 2.66 9.65
CA ALA A 49 17.00 1.49 9.71
C ALA A 49 17.43 0.36 8.76
N GLY A 50 18.14 0.66 7.68
CA GLY A 50 18.51 -0.32 6.66
C GLY A 50 17.27 -0.97 6.04
N PRO A 51 17.19 -2.31 5.93
CA PRO A 51 15.98 -3.02 5.50
C PRO A 51 14.96 -3.19 6.63
N GLY A 52 15.24 -2.65 7.82
CA GLY A 52 14.38 -2.73 8.98
C GLY A 52 13.18 -1.80 8.87
N ARG A 53 12.18 -2.07 9.70
CA ARG A 53 10.91 -1.34 9.73
C ARG A 53 10.85 -0.50 10.99
N ALA A 54 10.26 0.68 10.87
CA ALA A 54 10.06 1.55 12.01
C ALA A 54 8.68 2.20 12.03
N ILE A 55 8.12 2.36 13.22
CA ILE A 55 6.94 3.17 13.47
C ILE A 55 7.27 4.15 14.59
N LEU A 56 6.95 5.43 14.40
CA LEU A 56 7.03 6.44 15.43
C LEU A 56 5.63 6.93 15.75
N VAL A 57 5.21 6.81 16.99
CA VAL A 57 3.94 7.36 17.50
C VAL A 57 4.25 8.55 18.39
N HIS A 58 3.47 9.62 18.28
CA HIS A 58 3.59 10.75 19.18
C HIS A 58 2.24 11.38 19.48
N GLN A 59 2.18 12.07 20.63
CA GLN A 59 1.03 12.90 20.96
C GLN A 59 0.88 14.05 19.96
N GLN A 60 -0.36 14.27 19.52
CA GLN A 60 -0.75 15.38 18.67
C GLN A 60 -2.15 15.85 19.07
N PRO A 61 -2.45 17.16 19.02
CA PRO A 61 -3.81 17.64 19.14
C PRO A 61 -4.72 17.06 18.04
N GLY A 62 -5.96 16.74 18.40
CA GLY A 62 -6.92 16.10 17.49
C GLY A 62 -7.78 15.08 18.21
N GLU A 63 -8.67 14.42 17.48
CA GLU A 63 -9.62 13.45 18.02
C GLU A 63 -8.91 12.22 18.61
N GLN A 64 -7.99 11.62 17.86
CA GLN A 64 -7.23 10.44 18.31
C GLN A 64 -6.16 10.75 19.37
N ARG A 65 -5.86 12.03 19.62
CA ARG A 65 -4.79 12.51 20.53
C ARG A 65 -3.37 12.01 20.20
N LEU A 66 -3.19 11.38 19.04
CA LEU A 66 -1.93 10.84 18.58
C LEU A 66 -1.81 11.00 17.05
N SER A 67 -0.58 10.91 16.57
CA SER A 67 -0.24 10.70 15.17
C SER A 67 0.94 9.75 15.09
N PHE A 68 1.16 9.14 13.92
CA PHE A 68 2.26 8.22 13.73
C PHE A 68 2.87 8.30 12.33
N LEU A 69 4.15 7.99 12.25
CA LEU A 69 4.95 7.92 11.03
C LEU A 69 5.45 6.49 10.87
N VAL A 70 5.62 6.06 9.61
CA VAL A 70 5.93 4.67 9.26
C VAL A 70 7.08 4.65 8.25
N HIS A 71 7.97 3.69 8.39
CA HIS A 71 9.07 3.41 7.47
C HIS A 71 9.10 1.92 7.11
N GLU A 72 9.04 1.61 5.80
CA GLU A 72 9.14 0.26 5.21
C GLU A 72 8.17 -0.79 5.77
N HIS A 73 7.05 -0.37 6.39
CA HIS A 73 6.08 -1.28 6.97
C HIS A 73 5.08 -1.79 5.91
N HIS A 74 4.70 -3.06 5.98
CA HIS A 74 3.74 -3.69 5.05
C HIS A 74 2.31 -3.16 5.16
N TRP A 75 2.01 -2.38 6.20
CA TRP A 75 0.72 -1.74 6.40
C TRP A 75 0.90 -0.25 6.22
N GLU A 76 -0.10 0.35 5.58
CA GLU A 76 -0.03 1.75 5.17
C GLU A 76 -0.99 2.59 6.01
N PRO A 77 -0.55 3.74 6.52
CA PRO A 77 -1.46 4.72 7.10
C PRO A 77 -2.45 5.22 6.04
N VAL A 78 -3.73 5.23 6.37
CA VAL A 78 -4.79 5.76 5.50
C VAL A 78 -5.70 6.70 6.29
N ASP A 79 -6.08 7.81 5.68
CA ASP A 79 -7.09 8.70 6.24
C ASP A 79 -8.49 8.19 5.93
N PHE A 80 -9.35 8.17 6.94
CA PHE A 80 -10.77 7.86 6.81
C PHE A 80 -11.58 8.87 7.62
N ASP A 81 -12.13 9.86 6.95
CA ASP A 81 -12.95 10.92 7.56
C ASP A 81 -12.20 11.69 8.67
N GLY A 82 -10.92 12.02 8.44
CA GLY A 82 -10.07 12.72 9.41
C GLY A 82 -9.47 11.84 10.51
N VAL A 83 -9.76 10.54 10.50
CA VAL A 83 -9.21 9.54 11.41
C VAL A 83 -8.12 8.75 10.68
N THR A 84 -6.89 8.76 11.19
CA THR A 84 -5.80 7.97 10.60
C THR A 84 -5.88 6.52 11.07
N LEU A 85 -5.99 5.58 10.14
CA LEU A 85 -6.07 4.13 10.37
C LEU A 85 -4.89 3.41 9.72
N MET A 86 -4.68 2.13 10.08
CA MET A 86 -3.69 1.26 9.43
C MET A 86 -4.38 0.29 8.47
N ARG A 87 -4.14 0.45 7.17
CA ARG A 87 -4.62 -0.48 6.15
C ARG A 87 -3.68 -1.66 6.02
N ARG A 88 -4.20 -2.87 6.20
CA ARG A 88 -3.53 -4.11 5.83
C ARG A 88 -3.89 -4.47 4.38
N PRO A 89 -2.95 -4.43 3.43
CA PRO A 89 -3.20 -4.93 2.08
C PRO A 89 -3.65 -6.39 2.15
N THR A 90 -4.77 -6.70 1.50
CA THR A 90 -5.20 -8.09 1.33
C THR A 90 -4.65 -8.55 -0.02
N GLU A 91 -3.49 -9.21 -0.03
CA GLU A 91 -3.07 -9.96 -1.20
C GLU A 91 -4.02 -11.16 -1.37
N ARG A 92 -5.13 -10.95 -2.07
CA ARG A 92 -5.94 -12.03 -2.64
C ARG A 92 -6.36 -11.65 -4.05
N PHE A 93 -5.38 -11.60 -4.94
CA PHE A 93 -5.64 -12.04 -6.31
C PHE A 93 -5.04 -13.43 -6.48
N ILE A 94 -5.74 -14.43 -5.92
CA ILE A 94 -5.60 -15.80 -6.42
C ILE A 94 -6.60 -15.86 -7.56
N PRO A 95 -6.18 -15.80 -8.85
CA PRO A 95 -7.11 -16.05 -9.94
C PRO A 95 -7.69 -17.44 -9.72
N ASN A 96 -9.01 -17.53 -9.54
CA ASN A 96 -9.66 -18.83 -9.42
C ASN A 96 -9.43 -19.60 -10.74
N PRO A 97 -8.67 -20.72 -10.75
CA PRO A 97 -8.43 -21.48 -11.97
C PRO A 97 -9.72 -22.05 -12.58
N ALA A 98 -10.80 -22.15 -11.79
CA ALA A 98 -12.12 -22.54 -12.28
C ALA A 98 -12.83 -21.45 -13.11
N LEU A 99 -12.34 -20.20 -13.10
CA LEU A 99 -12.85 -19.11 -13.94
C LEU A 99 -12.03 -18.90 -15.22
N SER A 100 -11.53 -19.98 -15.83
CA SER A 100 -11.09 -19.91 -17.22
C SER A 100 -12.31 -19.55 -18.08
N GLY A 101 -12.40 -18.28 -18.48
CA GLY A 101 -13.51 -17.76 -19.26
C GLY A 101 -13.65 -18.54 -20.56
N GLY A 102 -14.76 -19.28 -20.74
CA GLY A 102 -15.02 -20.00 -21.99
C GLY A 102 -15.83 -21.30 -21.89
N TRP A 103 -15.95 -21.91 -20.71
CA TRP A 103 -16.65 -23.20 -20.59
C TRP A 103 -18.18 -23.09 -20.54
N SER A 104 -18.73 -21.99 -20.02
CA SER A 104 -20.19 -21.87 -19.84
C SER A 104 -20.93 -21.76 -21.19
N LYS A 105 -22.10 -22.40 -21.29
CA LYS A 105 -22.97 -22.29 -22.48
C LYS A 105 -23.36 -20.83 -22.77
N ALA A 106 -23.46 -19.99 -21.74
CA ALA A 106 -23.68 -18.55 -21.88
C ALA A 106 -22.51 -17.83 -22.55
N SER A 107 -21.26 -18.14 -22.16
CA SER A 107 -20.06 -17.58 -22.78
C SER A 107 -19.92 -18.01 -24.24
N LYS A 108 -20.16 -19.29 -24.55
CA LYS A 108 -20.18 -19.80 -25.94
C LYS A 108 -21.29 -19.13 -26.78
N ARG A 109 -22.50 -18.93 -26.24
CA ARG A 109 -23.57 -18.19 -26.93
C ARG A 109 -23.20 -16.75 -27.24
N ARG A 110 -22.54 -16.03 -26.31
CA ARG A 110 -22.10 -14.65 -26.56
C ARG A 110 -21.01 -14.60 -27.64
N ARG A 111 -20.07 -15.56 -27.63
CA ARG A 111 -18.95 -15.62 -28.57
C ARG A 111 -19.35 -16.05 -29.99
N PHE A 112 -20.27 -17.00 -30.11
CA PHE A 112 -20.63 -17.63 -31.39
C PHE A 112 -22.07 -17.35 -31.86
N GLY A 113 -22.96 -16.85 -31.00
CA GLY A 113 -24.37 -16.62 -31.30
C GLY A 113 -24.67 -15.31 -32.04
N ARG A 114 -23.66 -14.51 -32.39
CA ARG A 114 -23.82 -13.30 -33.22
C ARG A 114 -23.49 -13.52 -34.71
N ARG A 115 -23.25 -14.76 -35.16
CA ARG A 115 -23.06 -15.07 -36.58
C ARG A 115 -24.36 -15.63 -37.19
N GLY A 116 -25.03 -14.79 -37.96
CA GLY A 116 -26.31 -15.03 -38.64
C GLY A 116 -27.32 -14.01 -38.14
N THR A 117 -27.83 -13.07 -38.94
CA THR A 117 -28.28 -13.19 -40.32
C THR A 117 -28.42 -11.81 -40.97
N TYR A 118 -27.81 -11.59 -42.13
CA TYR A 118 -28.37 -10.74 -43.20
C TYR A 118 -27.78 -11.16 -44.57
N PRO A 119 -28.59 -11.42 -45.61
CA PRO A 119 -28.14 -11.61 -46.99
C PRO A 119 -28.02 -10.24 -47.73
N PRO A 120 -27.56 -10.17 -48.99
CA PRO A 120 -26.55 -9.23 -49.49
C PRO A 120 -27.10 -7.84 -49.86
N THR A 121 -26.21 -6.84 -49.99
CA THR A 121 -26.44 -5.70 -50.90
C THR A 121 -25.26 -5.52 -51.83
N ALA A 122 -25.60 -5.33 -53.10
CA ALA A 122 -24.73 -5.28 -54.26
C ALA A 122 -23.71 -4.14 -54.17
N GLY A 123 -22.53 -4.38 -54.74
CA GLY A 123 -21.46 -3.40 -54.83
C GLY A 123 -21.81 -2.27 -55.78
N ASP A 124 -21.74 -1.05 -55.25
CA ASP A 124 -21.66 0.17 -56.05
C ASP A 124 -20.22 0.71 -56.00
N GLY A 125 -19.58 0.72 -57.17
CA GLY A 125 -18.75 1.84 -57.60
C GLY A 125 -17.25 1.82 -57.25
N GLU A 126 -16.46 1.01 -57.94
CA GLU A 126 -15.07 1.39 -58.22
C GLU A 126 -14.68 1.00 -59.65
N GLY A 127 -14.45 2.01 -60.49
CA GLY A 127 -14.22 1.88 -61.92
C GLY A 127 -13.41 3.05 -62.48
N ALA A 128 -12.14 3.05 -62.08
CA ALA A 128 -10.97 3.65 -62.71
C ALA A 128 -11.16 4.39 -64.05
N LYS A 129 -10.79 5.68 -64.07
CA LYS A 129 -10.27 6.33 -65.29
C LYS A 129 -8.82 5.88 -65.51
N ALA A 130 -8.55 5.23 -66.63
CA ALA A 130 -7.24 5.21 -67.26
C ALA A 130 -7.41 5.16 -68.79
N LYS A 131 -6.85 6.20 -69.44
CA LYS A 131 -6.75 6.49 -70.88
C LYS A 131 -8.01 6.97 -71.59
#